data_AF-A0A940P5C9-F1
#
_entry.id   AF-A0A940P5C9-F1
#
_cell.length_a   1.000
_cell.length_b   1.000
_cell.length_c   1.000
_cell.angle_alpha   90.00
_cell.angle_beta   90.00
_cell.angle_gamma   90.00
#
_symmetry.space_group_name_H-M   'P 1'
#
loop_
_entity.id
_entity.type
_entity.pdbx_description
1 polymer ?
#
loop_
_entity_poly.entity_id
_entity_poly.type
_entity_poly.pdbx_seq_one_letter_code
_entity_poly.pdbx_strand_id
1 'polypeptide(L)' 'MKFEESMQKLLAITAQLEDGGLELEDAVKLYGEGAKLAENCKRELEQAKLTVAEYNQQQPAPDGTET' A
#
# COMPACT_ATOMS: atom_id res chain seq x y z
N MET A 1 11.47 4.12 -3.69
CA MET A 1 11.00 4.20 -2.30
C MET A 1 10.45 2.84 -1.95
N LYS A 2 10.75 2.31 -0.77
CA LYS A 2 10.19 1.03 -0.31
C LYS A 2 8.75 1.22 0.17
N PHE A 3 7.94 0.16 0.14
CA PHE A 3 6.56 0.18 0.65
C PHE A 3 6.44 0.81 2.04
N GLU A 4 7.30 0.40 2.98
CA GLU A 4 7.28 0.87 4.36
C GLU A 4 7.57 2.37 4.46
N GLU A 5 8.49 2.88 3.63
CA GLU A 5 8.81 4.31 3.57
C GLU A 5 7.62 5.11 2.99
N SER A 6 6.99 4.60 1.93
CA SER A 6 5.80 5.22 1.32
C SER A 6 4.65 5.27 2.33
N MET A 7 4.43 4.18 3.07
CA MET A 7 3.40 4.08 4.10
C MET A 7 3.67 5.03 5.26
N GLN A 8 4.90 5.11 5.76
CA GLN A 8 5.27 6.04 6.82
C GLN A 8 5.02 7.49 6.42
N LYS A 9 5.39 7.87 5.19
CA LYS A 9 5.11 9.23 4.68
C LYS A 9 3.61 9.50 4.56
N LEU A 10 2.84 8.54 4.05
CA LEU A 10 1.39 8.67 3.94
C LEU A 10 0.73 8.87 5.32
N LEU A 11 1.18 8.14 6.35
CA LEU A 11 0.73 8.31 7.73
C LEU A 11 1.07 9.70 8.28
N ALA A 12 2.28 10.21 7.99
CA ALA A 12 2.68 11.54 8.41
C ALA A 12 1.87 12.65 7.71
N ILE A 13 1.51 12.46 6.44
CA ILE A 13 0.67 13.41 5.69
C ILE A 13 -0.76 13.42 6.22
N THR A 14 -1.33 12.23 6.44
CA THR A 14 -2.70 12.11 7.00
C THR A 14 -2.79 12.75 8.38
N ALA A 15 -1.81 12.51 9.26
CA ALA A 15 -1.74 13.18 10.55
C ALA A 15 -1.70 14.72 10.45
N GLN A 16 -0.94 15.27 9.51
CA GLN A 16 -0.89 16.73 9.29
C GLN A 16 -2.20 17.30 8.74
N LEU A 17 -2.87 16.57 7.83
CA LEU A 17 -4.17 16.99 7.30
C LEU A 17 -5.27 16.95 8.36
N GLU A 18 -5.22 15.98 9.27
CA GLU A 18 -6.18 15.82 10.37
C GLU A 18 -6.02 16.86 11.49
N ASP A 19 -4.81 17.37 11.70
CA ASP A 19 -4.53 18.43 12.68
C ASP A 19 -5.28 19.74 12.36
N GLY A 20 -5.54 20.01 11.07
CA GLY A 20 -6.37 21.15 10.65
C GLY A 20 -5.73 22.53 10.79
N GLY A 21 -4.48 22.63 11.24
CA GLY A 21 -3.73 23.88 11.37
C GLY A 21 -3.08 24.40 10.08
N LEU A 22 -3.40 23.80 8.93
CA LEU A 22 -2.79 24.11 7.64
C LEU A 22 -3.58 25.18 6.87
N GLU A 23 -2.86 26.07 6.20
CA GLU A 23 -3.44 26.91 5.16
C GLU A 23 -3.98 26.06 4.00
N LEU A 24 -5.04 26.54 3.34
CA LEU A 24 -5.73 25.78 2.29
C LEU A 24 -4.79 25.32 1.18
N GLU A 25 -3.85 26.17 0.75
CA GLU A 25 -2.92 25.85 -0.32
C GLU A 25 -2.00 24.67 0.07
N ASP A 26 -1.53 24.65 1.32
CA ASP A 26 -0.66 23.59 1.81
C ASP A 26 -1.43 22.28 2.04
N ALA A 27 -2.68 22.36 2.52
CA ALA A 27 -3.57 21.21 2.62
C ALA A 27 -3.81 20.57 1.25
N VAL A 28 -4.02 21.36 0.20
CA VAL A 28 -4.20 20.86 -1.18
C VAL A 28 -2.94 20.19 -1.70
N LYS A 29 -1.75 20.76 -1.44
CA LYS A 29 -0.47 20.14 -1.83
C LYS A 29 -0.25 18.81 -1.13
N LEU A 30 -0.43 18.78 0.20
CA LEU A 30 -0.28 17.57 1.01
C LEU A 30 -1.28 16.48 0.61
N TYR A 31 -2.53 16.84 0.32
CA TYR A 31 -3.52 15.91 -0.21
C TYR A 31 -3.06 15.30 -1.54
N GLY A 32 -2.55 16.12 -2.46
CA GLY A 32 -2.04 15.66 -3.75
C GLY A 32 -0.84 14.71 -3.63
N GLU A 33 0.06 14.96 -2.69
CA GLU A 33 1.17 14.06 -2.38
C GLU A 33 0.67 12.75 -1.74
N GLY A 34 -0.22 12.85 -0.75
CA GLY A 34 -0.82 11.70 -0.08
C GLY A 34 -1.57 10.79 -1.05
N ALA A 35 -2.33 11.35 -1.99
CA ALA A 35 -3.05 10.59 -3.01
C ALA A 35 -2.09 9.78 -3.90
N LYS A 36 -0.97 10.38 -4.33
CA LYS A 36 0.06 9.69 -5.13
C LYS A 36 0.74 8.57 -4.33
N LEU A 37 1.05 8.80 -3.05
CA LEU A 37 1.63 7.79 -2.18
C LEU A 37 0.67 6.62 -1.95
N ALA A 38 -0.61 6.90 -1.74
CA ALA A 38 -1.65 5.88 -1.58
C ALA A 38 -1.79 5.01 -2.84
N GLU A 39 -1.77 5.62 -4.03
CA GLU A 39 -1.79 4.89 -5.30
C GLU A 39 -0.57 3.96 -5.44
N ASN A 40 0.62 4.46 -5.09
CA ASN A 40 1.85 3.66 -5.12
C ASN A 40 1.79 2.47 -4.15
N CYS A 41 1.36 2.70 -2.91
CA CYS A 41 1.19 1.63 -1.91
C CYS A 41 0.20 0.57 -2.40
N LYS A 42 -0.92 1.00 -2.99
CA LYS A 42 -1.91 0.08 -3.58
C LYS A 42 -1.28 -0.76 -4.69
N ARG A 43 -0.52 -0.15 -5.61
CA ARG A 43 0.15 -0.88 -6.70
C ARG A 43 1.14 -1.93 -6.18
N GLU A 44 1.94 -1.58 -5.18
CA GLU A 44 2.89 -2.52 -4.56
C GLU A 44 2.17 -3.70 -3.90
N LEU A 45 1.07 -3.45 -3.18
CA LEU A 45 0.25 -4.51 -2.59
C LEU A 45 -0.41 -5.41 -3.63
N GLU A 46 -0.91 -4.86 -4.74
CA GLU A 46 -1.49 -5.68 -5.82
C GLU A 46 -0.43 -6.57 -6.48
N GLN A 47 0.80 -6.07 -6.66
CA GLN A 47 1.90 -6.89 -7.15
C GLN A 47 2.25 -8.01 -6.18
N ALA A 48 2.35 -7.72 -4.89
CA ALA A 48 2.62 -8.73 -3.87
C ALA A 48 1.52 -9.82 -3.83
N LYS A 49 0.24 -9.42 -3.94
CA LYS A 49 -0.89 -10.36 -4.01
C LYS A 49 -0.79 -11.27 -5.23
N LEU A 50 -0.44 -10.74 -6.40
CA LEU A 50 -0.26 -11.52 -7.62
C LEU A 50 0.83 -12.57 -7.44
N THR A 51 1.99 -12.17 -6.91
CA THR A 51 3.10 -13.09 -6.62
C THR A 51 2.68 -14.21 -5.67
N VAL A 52 1.95 -13.90 -4.60
CA VAL A 52 1.43 -14.92 -3.67
C VAL A 52 0.44 -15.86 -4.38
N ALA A 53 -0.45 -15.32 -5.21
CA ALA A 53 -1.42 -16.12 -5.96
C ALA A 53 -0.73 -17.09 -6.94
N GLU A 54 0.34 -16.66 -7.60
CA GLU A 54 1.15 -17.50 -8.49
C GLU A 54 1.81 -18.66 -7.71
N TYR A 55 2.39 -18.39 -6.55
CA TYR A 55 2.97 -19.45 -5.69
C TYR A 55 1.93 -20.47 -5.24
N ASN A 56 0.72 -20.02 -4.89
CA ASN A 56 -0.36 -20.91 -4.46
C ASN A 56 -0.86 -21.82 -5.60
N GLN A 57 -0.79 -21.38 -6.86
CA GLN A 57 -1.18 -22.18 -8.03
C GLN A 57 -0.11 -23.21 -8.43
N GLN A 58 1.14 -23.03 -7.97
CA GLN A 58 2.27 -23.92 -8.28
C GLN A 58 2.41 -25.07 -7.26
N GLN A 59 1.61 -25.08 -6.20
CA GLN A 59 1.52 -26.20 -5.27
C GLN A 59 0.61 -27.28 -5.87
N PRO A 60 1.11 -28.50 -6.17
CA PRO A 60 0.21 -29.60 -6.50
C PRO A 60 -0.73 -29.84 -5.31
N ALA A 61 -1.98 -30.24 -5.59
CA ALA A 61 -2.91 -30.66 -4.55
C ALA A 61 -2.21 -31.69 -3.63
N PRO A 62 -2.37 -31.62 -2.29
CA PRO A 62 -1.82 -32.64 -1.42
C PRO A 62 -2.34 -34.00 -1.92
N ASP A 63 -1.41 -34.86 -2.35
CA ASP A 63 -1.71 -36.21 -2.80
C ASP A 63 -2.24 -36.98 -1.59
N GLY A 64 -3.57 -37.02 -1.50
CA GLY A 64 -4.29 -37.85 -0.55
C GLY A 64 -4.30 -39.28 -1.06
N THR A 65 -3.16 -39.97 -1.01
CA THR A 65 -3.13 -41.43 -1.00
C THR A 65 -2.55 -41.92 0.33
N GLU A 66 -3.38 -41.82 1.37
CA GLU A 66 -3.27 -42.68 2.55
C GLU A 66 -3.86 -44.05 2.17
N THR A 67 -3.01 -45.07 2.04
CA THR A 67 -3.38 -46.49 2.18
C THR A 67 -2.92 -47.02 3.52
#